data_AF-A0A811JTH6-F1
#
_entry.id   AF-A0A811JTH6-F1
#
_cell.length_a   1.000
_cell.length_b   1.000
_cell.length_c   1.000
_cell.angle_alpha   90.00
_cell.angle_beta   90.00
_cell.angle_gamma   90.00
#
_symmetry.space_group_name_H-M   'P 1'
#
loop_
_entity.id
_entity.type
_entity.pdbx_description
1 polymer ?
#
loop_
_entity_poly.entity_id
_entity_poly.type
_entity_poly.pdbx_seq_one_letter_code
_entity_poly.pdbx_strand_id
1 'polypeptide(L)'
;MAHEDPNTSTNQELEKMCSIDSCSLARNLDSIPFEFTRQGNLTYQGLRVRIPDTEFTYGTAGFRYRDEVMSFIVYRVSIWTCLRIRKCVYRNLGLMITASHNPVGDNGVKIVEGKGEMLPVELQKEIQVFVNLSDEEFAETVKKMWQSVPKNDVYTGLHVGWDTRPSSPYLALAALRAAQQCNVKTIAHGLITTPQLHYVVMGSNLKEYPLGSFTQKFTDAVRGFLQLCPEFNIAPYQRDMVALDCANGCGADFVKIKNALPTGFEGSPPYCRCASFDGDADRLLYFFRDSEYKLHVLDGDHISALFAKFLMDHIRAIPAILQNNFTIGVVQTAYANGNSTRYFTDVLKMDVVKAKTGVQNLHSAATKFDVGIYFEANGHGTVYFSQRFKSYLCELRDVSPHDDCIGRLYYFTEIINDVVGDAIADFLAVEVILKLYNWNVLEWETHTYVNAPSVQLKVPVSDRSLYQCQENDETILVAPEGLQPKLSDIIDLYANSRGFVRPSGTENILRVYAEAETDELAAELAQRLEQAAIAQ
;
A
#
# COMPACT_ATOMS: atom_id res chain seq x y z
N MET A 1 16.83 40.61 -11.25
CA MET A 1 16.01 39.72 -12.11
C MET A 1 15.24 38.84 -11.16
N ALA A 2 13.91 38.94 -11.14
CA ALA A 2 13.10 38.07 -10.31
C ALA A 2 13.31 36.64 -10.80
N HIS A 3 13.88 35.76 -9.97
CA HIS A 3 13.81 34.34 -10.22
C HIS A 3 12.33 33.97 -10.12
N GLU A 4 11.69 33.69 -11.26
CA GLU A 4 10.40 33.03 -11.26
C GLU A 4 10.54 31.74 -10.45
N ASP A 5 9.61 31.50 -9.54
CA ASP A 5 9.56 30.25 -8.79
C ASP A 5 9.52 29.11 -9.82
N PRO A 6 10.49 28.17 -9.82
CA PRO A 6 10.55 27.09 -10.80
C PRO A 6 9.26 26.26 -10.83
N ASN A 7 8.52 26.21 -9.71
CA ASN A 7 7.20 25.58 -9.68
C ASN A 7 6.18 26.32 -10.56
N THR A 8 6.28 27.63 -10.72
CA THR A 8 5.35 28.43 -11.55
C THR A 8 5.55 28.11 -13.03
N SER A 9 6.80 28.03 -13.50
CA SER A 9 7.08 27.65 -14.90
C SER A 9 6.75 26.18 -15.17
N THR A 10 7.05 25.28 -14.23
CA THR A 10 6.72 23.86 -14.35
C THR A 10 5.20 23.65 -14.32
N ASN A 11 4.48 24.35 -13.45
CA ASN A 11 3.02 24.28 -13.41
C ASN A 11 2.39 24.86 -14.69
N GLN A 12 2.93 25.95 -15.25
CA GLN A 12 2.49 26.46 -16.56
C GLN A 12 2.79 25.47 -17.70
N GLU A 13 3.96 24.81 -17.70
CA GLU A 13 4.31 23.79 -18.68
C GLU A 13 3.44 22.53 -18.53
N LEU A 14 3.15 22.11 -17.29
CA LEU A 14 2.20 21.04 -17.00
C LEU A 14 0.80 21.42 -17.48
N GLU A 15 0.27 22.58 -17.10
CA GLU A 15 -1.01 23.08 -17.58
C GLU A 15 -1.06 23.13 -19.10
N LYS A 16 0.04 23.57 -19.75
CA LYS A 16 0.17 23.54 -21.21
C LYS A 16 0.14 22.11 -21.75
N MET A 17 0.92 21.17 -21.21
CA MET A 17 0.93 19.78 -21.68
C MET A 17 -0.37 19.02 -21.36
N CYS A 18 -1.08 19.41 -20.30
CA CYS A 18 -2.36 18.83 -19.87
C CYS A 18 -3.57 19.41 -20.62
N SER A 19 -3.51 20.67 -21.05
CA SER A 19 -4.60 21.37 -21.78
C SER A 19 -4.66 21.04 -23.27
N ILE A 20 -3.84 20.13 -23.74
CA ILE A 20 -3.61 19.91 -25.16
C ILE A 20 -4.23 18.57 -25.60
N ASP A 21 -5.43 18.64 -26.18
CA ASP A 21 -5.99 17.62 -27.10
C ASP A 21 -5.25 17.62 -28.47
N SER A 22 -4.21 18.43 -28.64
CA SER A 22 -3.53 18.72 -29.90
C SER A 22 -2.01 18.83 -29.76
N CYS A 23 -1.36 17.90 -29.05
CA CYS A 23 0.08 17.97 -28.89
C CYS A 23 0.60 17.43 -30.21
N SER A 24 1.06 18.33 -31.08
CA SER A 24 1.70 17.97 -32.34
C SER A 24 2.68 16.84 -32.06
N LEU A 25 2.31 15.64 -32.50
CA LEU A 25 2.96 14.38 -32.15
C LEU A 25 4.41 14.45 -32.61
N ALA A 26 5.32 14.72 -31.66
CA ALA A 26 6.74 14.70 -31.92
C ALA A 26 7.14 13.25 -32.15
N ARG A 27 7.24 12.89 -33.43
CA ARG A 27 7.67 11.57 -33.88
C ARG A 27 9.18 11.47 -33.75
N ASN A 28 9.72 11.37 -32.54
CA ASN A 28 11.05 10.79 -32.48
C ASN A 28 11.51 10.14 -31.16
N LEU A 29 11.82 8.85 -31.25
CA LEU A 29 12.61 8.08 -30.29
C LEU A 29 14.08 7.93 -30.74
N ASP A 30 14.51 8.60 -31.83
CA ASP A 30 15.88 8.52 -32.36
C ASP A 30 16.91 9.13 -31.39
N SER A 31 16.49 9.96 -30.43
CA SER A 31 17.38 10.55 -29.44
C SER A 31 16.70 10.72 -28.09
N ILE A 32 17.43 10.37 -27.02
CA ILE A 32 17.07 10.67 -25.63
C ILE A 32 17.33 12.16 -25.39
N PRO A 33 16.37 12.94 -24.85
CA PRO A 33 16.63 14.32 -24.44
C PRO A 33 17.79 14.37 -23.42
N PHE A 34 18.69 15.32 -23.59
CA PHE A 34 19.93 15.39 -22.81
C PHE A 34 19.66 15.42 -21.30
N GLU A 35 18.60 16.12 -20.87
CA GLU A 35 18.16 16.24 -19.49
C GLU A 35 17.64 14.94 -18.86
N PHE A 36 17.50 13.85 -19.62
CA PHE A 36 17.16 12.51 -19.13
C PHE A 36 18.25 11.47 -19.38
N THR A 37 19.46 11.93 -19.69
CA THR A 37 20.66 11.07 -19.81
C THR A 37 21.40 10.99 -18.48
N ARG A 38 22.29 10.00 -18.33
CA ARG A 38 23.12 9.86 -17.13
C ARG A 38 24.02 11.08 -16.90
N GLN A 39 24.43 11.77 -17.96
CA GLN A 39 25.29 12.95 -17.89
C GLN A 39 24.52 14.27 -17.75
N GLY A 40 23.33 14.37 -18.33
CA GLY A 40 22.60 15.63 -18.44
C GLY A 40 21.46 15.80 -17.43
N ASN A 41 21.15 14.79 -16.61
CA ASN A 41 20.03 14.82 -15.68
C ASN A 41 19.92 16.12 -14.87
N LEU A 42 18.71 16.69 -14.87
CA LEU A 42 18.37 17.92 -14.15
C LEU A 42 17.39 17.61 -13.02
N THR A 43 17.67 18.14 -11.83
CA THR A 43 16.73 18.13 -10.69
C THR A 43 15.53 19.06 -10.94
N TYR A 44 14.48 18.96 -10.13
CA TYR A 44 13.33 19.88 -10.20
C TYR A 44 13.70 21.35 -9.91
N GLN A 45 14.88 21.60 -9.33
CA GLN A 45 15.44 22.94 -9.11
C GLN A 45 16.30 23.42 -10.29
N GLY A 46 16.39 22.64 -11.37
CA GLY A 46 17.21 22.95 -12.55
C GLY A 46 18.72 22.71 -12.37
N LEU A 47 19.14 22.10 -11.26
CA LEU A 47 20.53 21.74 -11.02
C LEU A 47 20.90 20.47 -11.77
N ARG A 48 22.06 20.47 -12.43
CA ARG A 48 22.58 19.30 -13.14
C ARG A 48 23.24 18.33 -12.16
N VAL A 49 22.78 17.09 -12.16
CA VAL A 49 23.28 16.00 -11.31
C VAL A 49 23.60 14.82 -12.19
N ARG A 50 24.84 14.32 -12.11
CA ARG A 50 25.24 13.08 -12.80
C ARG A 50 24.55 11.90 -12.13
N ILE A 51 23.92 11.04 -12.93
CA ILE A 51 23.36 9.77 -12.45
C ILE A 51 24.50 8.81 -12.12
N PRO A 52 24.54 8.22 -10.92
CA PRO A 52 25.59 7.30 -10.54
C PRO A 52 25.54 6.02 -11.38
N ASP A 53 26.70 5.36 -11.52
CA ASP A 53 26.81 4.08 -12.24
C ASP A 53 26.28 2.89 -11.40
N THR A 54 25.82 3.15 -10.18
CA THR A 54 25.17 2.16 -9.31
C THR A 54 23.81 1.75 -9.86
N GLU A 55 23.46 0.47 -9.66
CA GLU A 55 22.19 -0.08 -10.12
C GLU A 55 20.99 0.43 -9.29
N PHE A 56 19.92 0.79 -9.98
CA PHE A 56 18.61 1.07 -9.40
C PHE A 56 17.76 -0.20 -9.35
N THR A 57 17.13 -0.50 -8.23
CA THR A 57 16.33 -1.71 -8.01
C THR A 57 14.85 -1.36 -8.02
N TYR A 58 14.03 -2.19 -8.67
CA TYR A 58 12.58 -2.10 -8.55
C TYR A 58 12.14 -2.84 -7.28
N GLY A 59 11.73 -2.09 -6.26
CA GLY A 59 11.26 -2.66 -4.99
C GLY A 59 9.78 -3.06 -5.03
N THR A 60 9.26 -3.51 -3.89
CA THR A 60 7.83 -3.87 -3.71
C THR A 60 6.87 -2.74 -4.06
N ALA A 61 7.34 -1.49 -4.03
CA ALA A 61 6.55 -0.30 -4.29
C ALA A 61 7.20 0.64 -5.32
N GLY A 62 7.83 0.05 -6.36
CA GLY A 62 8.45 0.78 -7.46
C GLY A 62 9.89 1.19 -7.20
N PHE A 63 10.39 2.12 -8.03
CA PHE A 63 11.68 2.78 -7.77
C PHE A 63 11.46 3.91 -6.77
N ARG A 64 12.30 4.01 -5.75
CA ARG A 64 12.26 5.07 -4.73
C ARG A 64 13.68 5.49 -4.36
N TYR A 65 14.00 6.75 -4.62
CA TYR A 65 15.34 7.31 -4.43
C TYR A 65 15.26 8.78 -4.05
N ARG A 66 16.42 9.38 -3.78
CA ARG A 66 16.56 10.85 -3.69
C ARG A 66 15.97 11.50 -4.94
N ASP A 67 15.21 12.57 -4.74
CA ASP A 67 14.50 13.27 -5.82
C ASP A 67 15.44 13.72 -6.97
N GLU A 68 16.71 13.97 -6.67
CA GLU A 68 17.73 14.42 -7.62
C GLU A 68 17.99 13.46 -8.80
N VAL A 69 17.76 12.16 -8.64
CA VAL A 69 17.92 11.15 -9.70
C VAL A 69 16.60 10.72 -10.32
N MET A 70 15.47 11.14 -9.75
CA MET A 70 14.17 10.55 -10.10
C MET A 70 13.67 10.95 -11.49
N SER A 71 14.06 12.11 -12.04
CA SER A 71 13.64 12.51 -13.41
C SER A 71 14.17 11.56 -14.48
N PHE A 72 15.43 11.14 -14.36
CA PHE A 72 16.03 10.10 -15.19
C PHE A 72 15.23 8.79 -15.09
N ILE A 73 14.95 8.34 -13.86
CA ILE A 73 14.23 7.07 -13.61
C ILE A 73 12.81 7.15 -14.17
N VAL A 74 12.05 8.20 -13.85
CA VAL A 74 10.66 8.39 -14.28
C VAL A 74 10.57 8.47 -15.79
N TYR A 75 11.47 9.19 -16.46
CA TYR A 75 11.49 9.25 -17.92
C TYR A 75 11.66 7.85 -18.54
N ARG A 76 12.64 7.06 -18.08
CA ARG A 76 12.90 5.71 -18.58
C ARG A 76 11.74 4.75 -18.29
N VAL A 77 11.20 4.79 -17.07
CA VAL A 77 9.99 4.05 -16.68
C VAL A 77 8.82 4.39 -17.59
N SER A 78 8.65 5.65 -17.93
CA SER A 78 7.56 6.13 -18.78
C SER A 78 7.70 5.66 -20.22
N ILE A 79 8.92 5.68 -20.80
CA ILE A 79 9.17 5.12 -22.14
C ILE A 79 8.80 3.63 -22.17
N TRP A 80 9.27 2.84 -21.19
CA TRP A 80 8.93 1.43 -21.12
C TRP A 80 7.42 1.20 -21.01
N THR A 81 6.75 1.95 -20.12
CA THR A 81 5.31 1.85 -19.88
C THR A 81 4.52 2.22 -21.14
N CYS A 82 4.92 3.26 -21.87
CA CYS A 82 4.29 3.65 -23.14
C CYS A 82 4.46 2.60 -24.24
N LEU A 83 5.65 1.99 -24.35
CA LEU A 83 5.88 0.88 -25.30
C LEU A 83 5.03 -0.35 -24.92
N ARG A 84 4.85 -0.59 -23.62
CA ARG A 84 4.00 -1.66 -23.10
C ARG A 84 2.51 -1.42 -23.36
N ILE A 85 1.99 -0.21 -23.14
CA ILE A 85 0.60 0.19 -23.47
C ILE A 85 0.24 -0.22 -24.90
N ARG A 86 1.19 -0.12 -25.84
CA ARG A 86 0.98 -0.47 -27.25
C ARG A 86 0.90 -1.98 -27.52
N LYS A 87 1.36 -2.82 -26.59
CA LYS A 87 1.32 -4.30 -26.68
C LYS A 87 0.21 -4.92 -25.84
N CYS A 88 -0.20 -4.26 -24.76
CA CYS A 88 -1.18 -4.80 -23.83
C CYS A 88 -2.61 -4.82 -24.41
N VAL A 89 -3.40 -5.78 -23.94
CA VAL A 89 -4.84 -5.88 -24.23
C VAL A 89 -5.57 -4.68 -23.62
N TYR A 90 -5.25 -4.38 -22.35
CA TYR A 90 -5.63 -3.14 -21.70
C TYR A 90 -4.68 -2.03 -22.14
N ARG A 91 -5.27 -0.95 -22.64
CA ARG A 91 -4.53 0.14 -23.28
C ARG A 91 -4.45 1.40 -22.41
N ASN A 92 -4.81 1.32 -21.13
CA ASN A 92 -4.48 2.34 -20.13
C ASN A 92 -3.63 1.70 -19.04
N LEU A 93 -2.50 2.32 -18.72
CA LEU A 93 -1.67 1.99 -17.55
C LEU A 93 -1.41 3.29 -16.78
N GLY A 94 -1.04 3.19 -15.51
CA GLY A 94 -0.79 4.34 -14.65
C GLY A 94 0.65 4.45 -14.17
N LEU A 95 1.07 5.67 -13.87
CA LEU A 95 2.27 6.00 -13.11
C LEU A 95 1.88 6.84 -11.90
N MET A 96 2.11 6.31 -10.71
CA MET A 96 1.95 7.05 -9.46
C MET A 96 3.31 7.58 -9.04
N ILE A 97 3.45 8.90 -8.94
CA ILE A 97 4.67 9.56 -8.48
C ILE A 97 4.51 9.89 -7.01
N THR A 98 5.18 9.09 -6.18
CA THR A 98 5.15 9.22 -4.73
C THR A 98 6.23 8.37 -4.10
N ALA A 99 6.70 8.77 -2.92
CA ALA A 99 7.45 7.89 -2.03
C ALA A 99 6.69 7.59 -0.72
N SER A 100 5.36 7.77 -0.67
CA SER A 100 4.52 7.35 0.47
C SER A 100 5.08 7.93 1.78
N HIS A 101 5.43 7.09 2.74
CA HIS A 101 5.99 7.44 4.06
C HIS A 101 7.46 7.93 4.07
N ASN A 102 8.18 7.90 2.94
CA ASN A 102 9.59 8.31 2.89
C ASN A 102 9.79 9.82 3.22
N PRO A 103 10.97 10.25 3.66
CA PRO A 103 11.30 11.67 3.85
C PRO A 103 11.06 12.53 2.61
N VAL A 104 10.78 13.82 2.77
CA VAL A 104 10.40 14.75 1.67
C VAL A 104 11.42 14.84 0.53
N GLY A 105 12.71 14.65 0.81
CA GLY A 105 13.78 14.68 -0.21
C GLY A 105 13.90 13.41 -1.05
N ASP A 106 13.06 12.41 -0.79
CA ASP A 106 12.93 11.22 -1.64
C ASP A 106 11.69 11.38 -2.53
N ASN A 107 11.64 10.67 -3.65
CA ASN A 107 10.41 10.47 -4.42
C ASN A 107 10.47 9.09 -5.09
N GLY A 108 9.40 8.70 -5.79
CA GLY A 108 9.30 7.38 -6.38
C GLY A 108 8.35 7.33 -7.57
N VAL A 109 8.36 6.20 -8.25
CA VAL A 109 7.42 5.91 -9.33
C VAL A 109 6.95 4.45 -9.26
N LYS A 110 5.63 4.26 -9.14
CA LYS A 110 4.94 2.97 -9.18
C LYS A 110 4.22 2.83 -10.54
N ILE A 111 4.24 1.63 -11.12
CA ILE A 111 3.44 1.32 -12.32
C ILE A 111 2.14 0.64 -11.88
N VAL A 112 1.02 1.10 -12.43
CA VAL A 112 -0.33 0.55 -12.26
C VAL A 112 -0.74 -0.15 -13.56
N GLU A 113 -1.04 -1.44 -13.50
CA GLU A 113 -1.48 -2.21 -14.66
C GLU A 113 -2.99 -2.05 -14.94
N GLY A 114 -3.47 -2.73 -15.99
CA GLY A 114 -4.74 -2.44 -16.62
C GLY A 114 -5.98 -2.61 -15.74
N LYS A 115 -5.99 -3.55 -14.79
CA LYS A 115 -7.11 -3.70 -13.85
C LYS A 115 -6.81 -3.04 -12.49
N GLY A 116 -5.85 -2.12 -12.48
CA GLY A 116 -5.42 -1.43 -11.27
C GLY A 116 -4.42 -2.22 -10.43
N GLU A 117 -4.02 -3.43 -10.84
CA GLU A 117 -3.02 -4.20 -10.10
C GLU A 117 -1.62 -3.57 -10.14
N MET A 118 -0.79 -3.93 -9.16
CA MET A 118 0.64 -3.61 -9.20
C MET A 118 1.35 -4.40 -10.31
N LEU A 119 2.53 -3.91 -10.72
CA LEU A 119 3.35 -4.57 -11.74
C LEU A 119 3.76 -6.00 -11.30
N PRO A 120 3.51 -7.05 -12.11
CA PRO A 120 3.96 -8.42 -11.85
C PRO A 120 5.49 -8.57 -11.69
N VAL A 121 5.93 -9.50 -10.84
CA VAL A 121 7.35 -9.71 -10.49
C VAL A 121 8.25 -9.95 -11.70
N GLU A 122 7.77 -10.65 -12.72
CA GLU A 122 8.52 -10.92 -13.95
C GLU A 122 8.85 -9.61 -14.69
N LEU A 123 7.89 -8.68 -14.69
CA LEU A 123 8.02 -7.38 -15.35
C LEU A 123 8.81 -6.39 -14.50
N GLN A 124 8.80 -6.53 -13.17
CA GLN A 124 9.68 -5.76 -12.27
C GLN A 124 11.16 -5.98 -12.61
N LYS A 125 11.55 -7.23 -12.89
CA LYS A 125 12.92 -7.57 -13.34
C LYS A 125 13.22 -6.95 -14.70
N GLU A 126 12.27 -7.01 -15.63
CA GLU A 126 12.43 -6.42 -16.97
C GLU A 126 12.66 -4.90 -16.89
N ILE A 127 11.80 -4.18 -16.16
CA ILE A 127 11.93 -2.72 -16.03
C ILE A 127 13.19 -2.32 -15.26
N GLN A 128 13.61 -3.12 -14.27
CA GLN A 128 14.87 -2.90 -13.57
C GLN A 128 16.06 -2.92 -14.53
N VAL A 129 16.17 -3.96 -15.36
CA VAL A 129 17.24 -4.04 -16.37
C VAL A 129 17.16 -2.84 -17.33
N PHE A 130 15.95 -2.52 -17.80
CA PHE A 130 15.71 -1.43 -18.76
C PHE A 130 16.15 -0.06 -18.23
N VAL A 131 15.83 0.28 -16.98
CA VAL A 131 16.19 1.57 -16.37
C VAL A 131 17.70 1.70 -16.19
N ASN A 132 18.42 0.59 -15.98
CA ASN A 132 19.84 0.59 -15.69
C ASN A 132 20.78 0.60 -16.90
N LEU A 133 20.27 0.42 -18.12
CA LEU A 133 21.08 0.46 -19.35
C LEU A 133 21.98 1.72 -19.43
N SER A 134 23.12 1.64 -20.13
CA SER A 134 23.82 2.86 -20.56
C SER A 134 22.92 3.73 -21.44
N ASP A 135 23.26 5.00 -21.66
CA ASP A 135 22.43 5.87 -22.51
C ASP A 135 22.40 5.35 -23.96
N GLU A 136 23.52 4.80 -24.45
CA GLU A 136 23.64 4.19 -25.77
C GLU A 136 22.79 2.92 -25.89
N GLU A 137 22.91 1.99 -24.94
CA GLU A 137 22.14 0.74 -24.93
C GLU A 137 20.64 1.00 -24.75
N PHE A 138 20.28 2.00 -23.93
CA PHE A 138 18.89 2.42 -23.75
C PHE A 138 18.30 2.90 -25.08
N ALA A 139 18.99 3.80 -25.79
CA ALA A 139 18.53 4.30 -27.08
C ALA A 139 18.36 3.17 -28.11
N GLU A 140 19.32 2.24 -28.18
CA GLU A 140 19.24 1.09 -29.07
C GLU A 140 18.06 0.17 -28.71
N THR A 141 17.88 -0.11 -27.42
CA THR A 141 16.78 -0.97 -26.92
C THR A 141 15.42 -0.35 -27.19
N VAL A 142 15.25 0.94 -26.92
CA VAL A 142 14.03 1.70 -27.23
C VAL A 142 13.73 1.63 -28.73
N LYS A 143 14.73 1.82 -29.59
CA LYS A 143 14.57 1.74 -31.05
C LYS A 143 14.09 0.35 -31.49
N LYS A 144 14.68 -0.72 -30.94
CA LYS A 144 14.26 -2.11 -31.20
C LYS A 144 12.82 -2.36 -30.73
N MET A 145 12.48 -1.96 -29.51
CA MET A 145 11.13 -2.11 -28.97
C MET A 145 10.10 -1.33 -29.79
N TRP A 146 10.43 -0.10 -30.21
CA TRP A 146 9.56 0.74 -31.04
C TRP A 146 9.24 0.14 -32.41
N GLN A 147 10.19 -0.59 -33.01
CA GLN A 147 9.94 -1.30 -34.26
C GLN A 147 8.95 -2.46 -34.09
N SER A 148 8.85 -3.03 -32.88
CA SER A 148 7.99 -4.18 -32.57
C SER A 148 6.56 -3.82 -32.14
N VAL A 149 6.23 -2.54 -32.00
CA VAL A 149 4.90 -2.09 -31.54
C VAL A 149 4.08 -1.49 -32.68
N PRO A 150 2.74 -1.61 -32.64
CA PRO A 150 1.87 -0.83 -33.50
C PRO A 150 2.17 0.67 -33.33
N LYS A 151 2.11 1.44 -34.42
CA LYS A 151 2.40 2.90 -34.44
C LYS A 151 1.16 3.77 -34.61
N ASN A 152 -0.01 3.15 -34.69
CA ASN A 152 -1.30 3.84 -34.72
C ASN A 152 -1.57 4.55 -33.39
N ASP A 153 -2.40 5.58 -33.42
CA ASP A 153 -2.80 6.30 -32.21
C ASP A 153 -3.58 5.36 -31.30
N VAL A 154 -3.17 5.30 -30.03
CA VAL A 154 -3.87 4.56 -28.99
C VAL A 154 -4.82 5.55 -28.32
N TYR A 155 -6.13 5.37 -28.53
CA TYR A 155 -7.18 6.26 -27.99
C TYR A 155 -7.24 6.28 -26.44
N THR A 156 -6.52 5.37 -25.79
CA THR A 156 -6.38 5.17 -24.34
C THR A 156 -4.90 5.18 -23.96
N GLY A 157 -4.56 5.70 -22.79
CA GLY A 157 -3.30 6.41 -22.58
C GLY A 157 -2.58 6.13 -21.26
N LEU A 158 -1.47 6.82 -21.05
CA LEU A 158 -0.71 6.81 -19.79
C LEU A 158 -1.39 7.74 -18.78
N HIS A 159 -1.92 7.18 -17.70
CA HIS A 159 -2.44 7.95 -16.57
C HIS A 159 -1.28 8.34 -15.66
N VAL A 160 -1.17 9.62 -15.30
CA VAL A 160 -0.10 10.10 -14.41
C VAL A 160 -0.74 10.84 -13.24
N GLY A 161 -0.43 10.41 -12.02
CA GLY A 161 -0.89 11.01 -10.78
C GLY A 161 0.28 11.20 -9.82
N TRP A 162 0.17 12.15 -8.90
CA TRP A 162 1.25 12.43 -7.96
C TRP A 162 0.80 12.94 -6.59
N ASP A 163 1.66 12.75 -5.60
CA ASP A 163 1.48 13.26 -4.23
C ASP A 163 1.91 14.74 -4.09
N THR A 164 1.91 15.26 -2.87
CA THR A 164 2.21 16.66 -2.57
C THR A 164 3.72 17.00 -2.50
N ARG A 165 4.62 16.09 -2.86
CA ARG A 165 6.07 16.36 -2.79
C ARG A 165 6.47 17.49 -3.75
N PRO A 166 7.39 18.39 -3.37
CA PRO A 166 7.83 19.48 -4.25
C PRO A 166 8.39 19.01 -5.60
N SER A 167 9.04 17.85 -5.64
CA SER A 167 9.61 17.29 -6.88
C SER A 167 8.56 16.64 -7.79
N SER A 168 7.38 16.28 -7.27
CA SER A 168 6.37 15.50 -7.98
C SER A 168 5.88 16.11 -9.30
N PRO A 169 5.55 17.42 -9.38
CA PRO A 169 5.15 18.05 -10.65
C PRO A 169 6.22 17.93 -11.76
N TYR A 170 7.48 18.16 -11.41
CA TYR A 170 8.59 18.06 -12.36
C TYR A 170 8.83 16.62 -12.83
N LEU A 171 8.67 15.64 -11.94
CA LEU A 171 8.75 14.24 -12.31
C LEU A 171 7.58 13.83 -13.22
N ALA A 172 6.37 14.34 -12.97
CA ALA A 172 5.23 14.12 -13.86
C ALA A 172 5.50 14.66 -15.26
N LEU A 173 6.14 15.82 -15.37
CA LEU A 173 6.55 16.40 -16.65
C LEU A 173 7.50 15.47 -17.42
N ALA A 174 8.45 14.82 -16.74
CA ALA A 174 9.34 13.83 -17.36
C ALA A 174 8.55 12.65 -17.96
N ALA A 175 7.50 12.18 -17.27
CA ALA A 175 6.61 11.15 -17.77
C ALA A 175 5.79 11.60 -19.00
N LEU A 176 5.28 12.83 -18.97
CA LEU A 176 4.52 13.39 -20.09
C LEU A 176 5.40 13.57 -21.35
N ARG A 177 6.66 14.00 -21.18
CA ARG A 177 7.63 14.12 -22.29
C ARG A 177 7.95 12.76 -22.92
N ALA A 178 8.17 11.74 -22.11
CA ALA A 178 8.38 10.38 -22.59
C ALA A 178 7.16 9.87 -23.40
N ALA A 179 5.95 10.06 -22.87
CA ALA A 179 4.73 9.64 -23.54
C ALA A 179 4.48 10.36 -24.87
N GLN A 180 4.81 11.65 -24.95
CA GLN A 180 4.78 12.41 -26.19
C GLN A 180 5.69 11.80 -27.26
N GLN A 181 6.91 11.40 -26.91
CA GLN A 181 7.85 10.74 -27.84
C GLN A 181 7.36 9.37 -28.31
N CYS A 182 6.61 8.65 -27.47
CA CYS A 182 6.02 7.36 -27.81
C CYS A 182 4.68 7.46 -28.56
N ASN A 183 4.20 8.67 -28.87
CA ASN A 183 2.86 8.90 -29.43
C ASN A 183 1.79 8.16 -28.61
N VAL A 184 1.79 8.37 -27.29
CA VAL A 184 0.81 7.82 -26.35
C VAL A 184 0.08 9.00 -25.71
N LYS A 185 -1.26 8.98 -25.75
CA LYS A 185 -2.09 9.98 -25.07
C LYS A 185 -1.80 9.93 -23.57
N THR A 186 -1.68 11.08 -22.92
CA THR A 186 -1.50 11.16 -21.48
C THR A 186 -2.74 11.74 -20.81
N ILE A 187 -3.02 11.28 -19.59
CA ILE A 187 -4.04 11.85 -18.72
C ILE A 187 -3.36 12.18 -17.40
N ALA A 188 -3.05 13.45 -17.20
CA ALA A 188 -2.50 13.94 -15.94
C ALA A 188 -3.65 14.23 -14.97
N HIS A 189 -3.73 13.46 -13.89
CA HIS A 189 -4.75 13.62 -12.85
C HIS A 189 -4.40 14.69 -11.82
N GLY A 190 -3.14 15.14 -11.79
CA GLY A 190 -2.69 16.09 -10.79
C GLY A 190 -2.46 15.43 -9.43
N LEU A 191 -2.83 16.16 -8.38
CA LEU A 191 -2.81 15.66 -7.01
C LEU A 191 -3.90 14.60 -6.84
N ILE A 192 -3.47 13.37 -6.52
CA ILE A 192 -4.34 12.21 -6.38
C ILE A 192 -3.69 11.23 -5.39
N THR A 193 -4.49 10.50 -4.62
CA THR A 193 -3.95 9.44 -3.75
C THR A 193 -3.53 8.24 -4.59
N THR A 194 -2.65 7.38 -4.04
CA THR A 194 -2.27 6.13 -4.73
C THR A 194 -3.51 5.29 -5.08
N PRO A 195 -4.44 5.03 -4.14
CA PRO A 195 -5.63 4.23 -4.44
C PRO A 195 -6.55 4.84 -5.50
N GLN A 196 -6.70 6.17 -5.51
CA GLN A 196 -7.50 6.87 -6.51
C GLN A 196 -6.90 6.68 -7.92
N LEU A 197 -5.57 6.71 -8.08
CA LEU A 197 -4.94 6.44 -9.38
C LEU A 197 -5.21 5.00 -9.84
N HIS A 198 -5.05 4.02 -8.93
CA HIS A 198 -5.36 2.62 -9.22
C HIS A 198 -6.80 2.44 -9.72
N TYR A 199 -7.75 3.10 -9.06
CA TYR A 199 -9.16 3.07 -9.44
C TYR A 199 -9.42 3.66 -10.83
N VAL A 200 -8.91 4.87 -11.13
CA VAL A 200 -9.18 5.51 -12.44
C VAL A 200 -8.52 4.77 -13.60
N VAL A 201 -7.38 4.11 -13.38
CA VAL A 201 -6.74 3.25 -14.39
C VAL A 201 -7.64 2.04 -14.68
N MET A 202 -8.07 1.32 -13.65
CA MET A 202 -8.99 0.19 -13.80
C MET A 202 -10.29 0.63 -14.49
N GLY A 203 -10.95 1.67 -13.96
CA GLY A 203 -12.22 2.18 -14.48
C GLY A 203 -12.16 2.61 -15.95
N SER A 204 -11.03 3.19 -16.37
CA SER A 204 -10.82 3.57 -17.78
C SER A 204 -10.72 2.37 -18.73
N ASN A 205 -10.16 1.24 -18.27
CA ASN A 205 -10.05 0.02 -19.06
C ASN A 205 -11.34 -0.80 -19.08
N LEU A 206 -12.10 -0.78 -17.98
CA LEU A 206 -13.41 -1.40 -17.91
C LEU A 206 -14.49 -0.56 -18.62
N LYS A 207 -14.16 0.69 -19.03
CA LYS A 207 -15.10 1.69 -19.57
C LYS A 207 -16.21 2.06 -18.59
N GLU A 208 -15.93 1.94 -17.31
CA GLU A 208 -16.94 2.00 -16.27
C GLU A 208 -16.90 3.28 -15.43
N TYR A 209 -15.80 4.05 -15.32
CA TYR A 209 -15.77 5.14 -14.31
C TYR A 209 -14.79 6.34 -14.53
N PRO A 210 -15.25 7.62 -14.45
CA PRO A 210 -14.40 8.82 -14.20
C PRO A 210 -14.20 9.10 -12.69
N LEU A 211 -13.16 9.82 -12.25
CA LEU A 211 -12.85 10.03 -10.81
C LEU A 211 -14.05 10.49 -9.93
N GLY A 212 -14.96 11.32 -10.44
CA GLY A 212 -16.16 11.74 -9.70
C GLY A 212 -17.09 10.57 -9.30
N SER A 213 -17.09 9.49 -10.09
CA SER A 213 -17.84 8.28 -9.77
C SER A 213 -17.21 7.43 -8.66
N PHE A 214 -15.90 7.54 -8.43
CA PHE A 214 -15.22 6.88 -7.31
C PHE A 214 -15.79 7.36 -5.97
N THR A 215 -15.87 8.68 -5.81
CA THR A 215 -16.41 9.29 -4.58
C THR A 215 -17.89 8.98 -4.42
N GLN A 216 -18.65 9.01 -5.53
CA GLN A 216 -20.07 8.68 -5.52
C GLN A 216 -20.30 7.21 -5.12
N LYS A 217 -19.51 6.27 -5.65
CA LYS A 217 -19.56 4.84 -5.30
C LYS A 217 -19.45 4.64 -3.78
N PHE A 218 -18.40 5.18 -3.16
CA PHE A 218 -18.22 5.06 -1.72
C PHE A 218 -19.33 5.77 -0.95
N THR A 219 -19.77 6.94 -1.39
CA THR A 219 -20.85 7.69 -0.74
C THR A 219 -22.15 6.88 -0.73
N ASP A 220 -22.51 6.27 -1.85
CA ASP A 220 -23.74 5.48 -1.97
C ASP A 220 -23.64 4.17 -1.20
N ALA A 221 -22.49 3.51 -1.22
CA ALA A 221 -22.25 2.29 -0.46
C ALA A 221 -22.29 2.54 1.06
N VAL A 222 -21.63 3.60 1.54
CA VAL A 222 -21.68 4.01 2.96
C VAL A 222 -23.09 4.40 3.37
N ARG A 223 -23.80 5.18 2.55
CA ARG A 223 -25.20 5.57 2.84
C ARG A 223 -26.10 4.35 2.92
N GLY A 224 -25.98 3.43 1.96
CA GLY A 224 -26.72 2.18 1.93
C GLY A 224 -26.43 1.32 3.16
N PHE A 225 -25.16 1.18 3.54
CA PHE A 225 -24.79 0.45 4.75
C PHE A 225 -25.39 1.07 6.02
N LEU A 226 -25.27 2.39 6.18
CA LEU A 226 -25.75 3.10 7.37
C LEU A 226 -27.27 3.05 7.53
N GLN A 227 -28.03 2.98 6.42
CA GLN A 227 -29.48 2.80 6.46
C GLN A 227 -29.90 1.43 7.02
N LEU A 228 -29.00 0.44 6.97
CA LEU A 228 -29.20 -0.90 7.50
C LEU A 228 -28.61 -1.07 8.92
N CYS A 229 -28.07 -0.01 9.50
CA CYS A 229 -27.60 -0.02 10.89
C CYS A 229 -28.78 0.19 11.86
N PRO A 230 -28.80 -0.51 13.00
CA PRO A 230 -29.81 -0.28 14.04
C PRO A 230 -29.79 1.16 14.56
N GLU A 231 -30.94 1.66 14.99
CA GLU A 231 -31.03 2.89 15.76
C GLU A 231 -30.65 2.66 17.23
N PHE A 232 -29.93 3.61 17.82
CA PHE A 232 -29.49 3.56 19.21
C PHE A 232 -30.01 4.79 19.96
N ASN A 233 -30.63 4.58 21.13
CA ASN A 233 -31.21 5.67 21.93
C ASN A 233 -30.15 6.66 22.46
N ILE A 234 -28.97 6.16 22.83
CA ILE A 234 -27.75 6.92 23.16
C ILE A 234 -26.57 6.01 22.78
N ALA A 235 -25.85 6.31 21.71
CA ALA A 235 -24.76 5.48 21.21
C ALA A 235 -23.40 5.89 21.80
N PRO A 236 -22.60 4.97 22.38
CA PRO A 236 -21.17 5.16 22.61
C PRO A 236 -20.45 5.73 21.37
N TYR A 237 -20.73 5.17 20.19
CA TYR A 237 -20.18 5.67 18.92
C TYR A 237 -20.51 7.15 18.63
N GLN A 238 -21.72 7.62 18.96
CA GLN A 238 -22.16 9.00 18.67
C GLN A 238 -21.53 10.05 19.60
N ARG A 239 -20.85 9.65 20.69
CA ARG A 239 -20.13 10.59 21.57
C ARG A 239 -18.78 11.03 21.01
N ASP A 240 -18.21 10.27 20.08
CA ASP A 240 -16.79 10.41 19.71
C ASP A 240 -16.64 10.85 18.26
N MET A 241 -16.26 12.11 18.06
CA MET A 241 -15.67 12.56 16.79
C MET A 241 -14.36 11.81 16.56
N VAL A 242 -14.13 11.37 15.33
CA VAL A 242 -12.82 10.83 14.94
C VAL A 242 -11.90 11.98 14.54
N ALA A 243 -10.72 12.05 15.17
CA ALA A 243 -9.66 12.98 14.79
C ALA A 243 -8.73 12.32 13.78
N LEU A 244 -8.57 12.91 12.60
CA LEU A 244 -7.81 12.32 11.50
C LEU A 244 -6.54 13.12 11.22
N ASP A 245 -5.41 12.44 11.31
CA ASP A 245 -4.12 12.92 10.81
C ASP A 245 -3.95 12.56 9.33
N CYS A 246 -3.68 13.58 8.50
CA CYS A 246 -3.46 13.43 7.06
C CYS A 246 -1.97 13.56 6.67
N ALA A 247 -1.06 13.13 7.54
CA ALA A 247 0.34 12.84 7.22
C ALA A 247 1.24 14.03 6.82
N ASN A 248 0.89 15.28 7.16
CA ASN A 248 1.72 16.47 6.92
C ASN A 248 2.93 16.56 7.90
N GLY A 249 3.66 15.46 8.08
CA GLY A 249 4.87 15.38 8.91
C GLY A 249 5.05 14.06 9.67
N CYS A 250 3.95 13.35 9.98
CA CYS A 250 3.96 12.19 10.89
C CYS A 250 2.74 11.27 10.68
N GLY A 251 2.68 10.55 9.55
CA GLY A 251 1.55 9.67 9.20
C GLY A 251 1.55 8.28 9.86
N ALA A 252 0.77 7.34 9.31
CA ALA A 252 0.57 5.99 9.84
C ALA A 252 1.88 5.29 10.28
N ASP A 253 2.88 5.26 9.40
CA ASP A 253 4.18 4.65 9.71
C ASP A 253 4.88 5.28 10.91
N PHE A 254 4.74 6.59 11.13
CA PHE A 254 5.28 7.25 12.30
C PHE A 254 4.59 6.73 13.57
N VAL A 255 3.26 6.67 13.58
CA VAL A 255 2.48 6.15 14.71
C VAL A 255 2.88 4.72 15.04
N LYS A 256 2.97 3.83 14.04
CA LYS A 256 3.32 2.42 14.26
C LYS A 256 4.79 2.22 14.65
N ILE A 257 5.72 2.78 13.88
CA ILE A 257 7.15 2.46 14.02
C ILE A 257 7.78 3.22 15.19
N LYS A 258 7.37 4.47 15.42
CA LYS A 258 7.87 5.26 16.56
C LYS A 258 7.06 5.03 17.83
N ASN A 259 5.91 4.37 17.72
CA ASN A 259 4.95 4.20 18.81
C ASN A 259 4.69 5.54 19.52
N ALA A 260 4.38 6.57 18.72
CA ALA A 260 4.30 7.95 19.16
C ALA A 260 3.11 8.67 18.52
N LEU A 261 2.61 9.69 19.21
CA LEU A 261 1.51 10.52 18.70
C LEU A 261 1.96 11.37 17.51
N PRO A 262 1.10 11.55 16.49
CA PRO A 262 1.32 12.57 15.47
C PRO A 262 1.39 13.97 16.10
N THR A 263 2.14 14.86 15.46
CA THR A 263 2.24 16.27 15.85
C THR A 263 0.84 16.90 15.84
N GLY A 264 0.47 17.55 16.95
CA GLY A 264 -0.85 18.15 17.14
C GLY A 264 -1.87 17.27 17.86
N PHE A 265 -1.52 16.01 18.16
CA PHE A 265 -2.40 15.07 18.89
C PHE A 265 -2.05 14.96 20.38
N GLU A 266 -1.07 15.72 20.89
CA GLU A 266 -0.64 15.71 22.29
C GLU A 266 -1.76 16.10 23.25
N GLY A 267 -2.77 16.85 22.77
CA GLY A 267 -3.95 17.29 23.51
C GLY A 267 -5.20 16.40 23.37
N SER A 268 -5.13 15.28 22.64
CA SER A 268 -6.29 14.38 22.47
C SER A 268 -6.85 13.86 23.82
N PRO A 269 -8.15 13.95 24.09
CA PRO A 269 -8.73 13.40 25.32
C PRO A 269 -8.51 11.88 25.43
N PRO A 270 -8.48 11.32 26.66
CA PRO A 270 -8.57 9.88 26.86
C PRO A 270 -9.76 9.27 26.09
N TYR A 271 -9.52 8.13 25.47
CA TYR A 271 -10.43 7.34 24.63
C TYR A 271 -10.96 8.08 23.40
N CYS A 272 -10.37 9.21 23.03
CA CYS A 272 -10.64 9.86 21.75
C CYS A 272 -10.20 8.95 20.59
N ARG A 273 -11.12 8.63 19.70
CA ARG A 273 -10.84 7.87 18.47
C ARG A 273 -10.00 8.73 17.53
N CYS A 274 -8.77 8.31 17.28
CA CYS A 274 -7.89 8.97 16.32
C CYS A 274 -7.50 8.00 15.20
N ALA A 275 -7.27 8.53 14.01
CA ALA A 275 -6.79 7.79 12.87
C ALA A 275 -5.65 8.57 12.19
N SER A 276 -4.76 7.87 11.49
CA SER A 276 -3.68 8.48 10.71
C SER A 276 -3.55 7.77 9.37
N PHE A 277 -3.49 8.57 8.30
CA PHE A 277 -3.11 8.12 6.97
C PHE A 277 -1.59 8.23 6.78
N ASP A 278 -1.04 7.57 5.77
CA ASP A 278 0.29 7.89 5.26
C ASP A 278 0.21 8.91 4.10
N GLY A 279 1.38 9.30 3.56
CA GLY A 279 1.51 10.45 2.66
C GLY A 279 0.78 10.33 1.32
N ASP A 280 0.52 9.12 0.84
CA ASP A 280 -0.25 8.83 -0.38
C ASP A 280 -1.56 8.08 -0.10
N ALA A 281 -1.98 8.01 1.17
CA ALA A 281 -3.20 7.40 1.69
C ALA A 281 -3.40 5.93 1.25
N ASP A 282 -2.33 5.14 1.23
CA ASP A 282 -2.38 3.68 1.03
C ASP A 282 -2.31 2.88 2.35
N ARG A 283 -2.19 3.57 3.50
CA ARG A 283 -2.18 2.98 4.85
C ARG A 283 -3.08 3.72 5.82
N LEU A 284 -3.71 2.93 6.70
CA LEU A 284 -4.52 3.44 7.79
C LEU A 284 -4.12 2.77 9.11
N LEU A 285 -4.03 3.59 10.16
CA LEU A 285 -3.98 3.12 11.53
C LEU A 285 -4.97 3.91 12.37
N TYR A 286 -5.48 3.26 13.42
CA TYR A 286 -6.17 3.93 14.51
C TYR A 286 -5.31 3.96 15.75
N PHE A 287 -5.57 4.92 16.62
CA PHE A 287 -4.93 5.01 17.92
C PHE A 287 -5.80 5.80 18.89
N PHE A 288 -5.56 5.62 20.18
CA PHE A 288 -6.17 6.40 21.25
C PHE A 288 -5.24 6.43 22.47
N ARG A 289 -5.59 7.23 23.47
CA ARG A 289 -4.93 7.21 24.77
C ARG A 289 -5.88 6.73 25.85
N ASP A 290 -5.41 5.98 26.83
CA ASP A 290 -6.24 5.62 27.98
C ASP A 290 -6.28 6.75 29.04
N SER A 291 -6.91 6.47 30.18
CA SER A 291 -7.00 7.40 31.31
C SER A 291 -5.64 7.78 31.93
N GLU A 292 -4.60 6.98 31.69
CA GLU A 292 -3.22 7.25 32.12
C GLU A 292 -2.39 7.93 31.03
N TYR A 293 -3.03 8.32 29.92
CA TYR A 293 -2.40 8.88 28.71
C TYR A 293 -1.41 7.93 28.02
N LYS A 294 -1.48 6.61 28.28
CA LYS A 294 -0.73 5.61 27.53
C LYS A 294 -1.30 5.47 26.13
N LEU A 295 -0.44 5.45 25.11
CA LEU A 295 -0.83 5.28 23.72
C LEU A 295 -1.18 3.81 23.44
N HIS A 296 -2.33 3.61 22.82
CA HIS A 296 -2.79 2.33 22.27
C HIS A 296 -2.91 2.47 20.76
N VAL A 297 -2.27 1.57 20.02
CA VAL A 297 -2.26 1.57 18.55
C VAL A 297 -3.08 0.40 18.04
N LEU A 298 -4.14 0.71 17.31
CA LEU A 298 -5.02 -0.23 16.62
C LEU A 298 -4.55 -0.31 15.16
N ASP A 299 -3.64 -1.24 14.93
CA ASP A 299 -2.91 -1.34 13.68
C ASP A 299 -3.63 -2.14 12.57
N GLY A 300 -2.94 -2.43 11.47
CA GLY A 300 -3.52 -3.19 10.36
C GLY A 300 -4.08 -4.55 10.78
N ASP A 301 -3.50 -5.22 11.78
CA ASP A 301 -4.04 -6.48 12.29
C ASP A 301 -5.36 -6.26 13.08
N HIS A 302 -5.54 -5.12 13.74
CA HIS A 302 -6.80 -4.74 14.39
C HIS A 302 -7.90 -4.42 13.37
N ILE A 303 -7.53 -3.73 12.28
CA ILE A 303 -8.45 -3.48 11.15
C ILE A 303 -8.87 -4.81 10.52
N SER A 304 -7.90 -5.69 10.26
CA SER A 304 -8.14 -7.05 9.77
C SER A 304 -9.07 -7.85 10.71
N ALA A 305 -8.87 -7.77 12.03
CA ALA A 305 -9.74 -8.43 13.01
C ALA A 305 -11.16 -7.89 13.03
N LEU A 306 -11.34 -6.57 12.91
CA LEU A 306 -12.65 -5.95 12.82
C LEU A 306 -13.40 -6.40 11.56
N PHE A 307 -12.72 -6.39 10.40
CA PHE A 307 -13.29 -6.81 9.13
C PHE A 307 -13.60 -8.30 9.12
N ALA A 308 -12.71 -9.13 9.66
CA ALA A 308 -12.92 -10.57 9.79
C ALA A 308 -14.12 -10.88 10.68
N LYS A 309 -14.25 -10.19 11.81
CA LYS A 309 -15.42 -10.34 12.68
C LYS A 309 -16.70 -9.97 11.94
N PHE A 310 -16.73 -8.81 11.28
CA PHE A 310 -17.87 -8.36 10.49
C PHE A 310 -18.27 -9.39 9.43
N LEU A 311 -17.31 -9.83 8.62
CA LEU A 311 -17.54 -10.80 7.55
C LEU A 311 -18.05 -12.13 8.10
N MET A 312 -17.43 -12.66 9.16
CA MET A 312 -17.84 -13.94 9.74
C MET A 312 -19.22 -13.88 10.40
N ASP A 313 -19.56 -12.78 11.09
CA ASP A 313 -20.90 -12.59 11.66
C ASP A 313 -21.98 -12.61 10.56
N HIS A 314 -21.73 -11.94 9.43
CA HIS A 314 -22.70 -11.87 8.33
C HIS A 314 -22.76 -13.18 7.53
N ILE A 315 -21.61 -13.75 7.17
CA ILE A 315 -21.54 -15.00 6.40
C ILE A 315 -22.19 -16.15 7.17
N ARG A 316 -22.00 -16.25 8.49
CA ARG A 316 -22.64 -17.28 9.33
C ARG A 316 -24.14 -17.06 9.48
N ALA A 317 -24.59 -15.80 9.43
CA ALA A 317 -26.01 -15.45 9.52
C ALA A 317 -26.78 -15.70 8.21
N ILE A 318 -26.10 -15.95 7.09
CA ILE A 318 -26.71 -16.14 5.77
C ILE A 318 -26.56 -17.61 5.33
N PRO A 319 -27.56 -18.50 5.54
CA PRO A 319 -27.46 -19.93 5.24
C PRO A 319 -27.10 -20.25 3.79
N ALA A 320 -27.57 -19.41 2.85
CA ALA A 320 -27.31 -19.57 1.43
C ALA A 320 -25.81 -19.47 1.09
N ILE A 321 -25.07 -18.59 1.77
CA ILE A 321 -23.61 -18.45 1.59
C ILE A 321 -22.88 -19.68 2.15
N LEU A 322 -23.29 -20.18 3.32
CA LEU A 322 -22.70 -21.38 3.94
C LEU A 322 -22.84 -22.62 3.05
N GLN A 323 -23.95 -22.75 2.32
CA GLN A 323 -24.19 -23.88 1.42
C GLN A 323 -23.34 -23.85 0.14
N ASN A 324 -22.76 -22.69 -0.20
CA ASN A 324 -21.96 -22.52 -1.42
C ASN A 324 -20.46 -22.85 -1.23
N ASN A 325 -20.02 -23.22 -0.03
CA ASN A 325 -18.64 -23.61 0.26
C ASN A 325 -17.60 -22.59 -0.22
N PHE A 326 -17.80 -21.32 0.09
CA PHE A 326 -16.79 -20.28 -0.16
C PHE A 326 -15.61 -20.43 0.80
N THR A 327 -14.39 -20.30 0.30
CA THR A 327 -13.18 -20.29 1.14
C THR A 327 -12.91 -18.89 1.67
N ILE A 328 -12.64 -18.77 2.97
CA ILE A 328 -12.43 -17.48 3.64
C ILE A 328 -11.16 -17.58 4.48
N GLY A 329 -10.26 -16.61 4.31
CA GLY A 329 -8.98 -16.65 5.01
C GLY A 329 -8.44 -15.27 5.34
N VAL A 330 -7.55 -15.25 6.32
CA VAL A 330 -6.77 -14.07 6.70
C VAL A 330 -5.32 -14.30 6.34
N VAL A 331 -4.69 -13.34 5.69
CA VAL A 331 -3.27 -13.36 5.35
C VAL A 331 -2.54 -12.34 6.18
N GLN A 332 -1.53 -12.81 6.93
CA GLN A 332 -0.69 -11.99 7.79
C GLN A 332 0.78 -12.12 7.39
N THR A 333 1.61 -11.18 7.84
CA THR A 333 3.06 -11.36 7.83
C THR A 333 3.55 -11.90 9.17
N ALA A 334 4.84 -12.24 9.24
CA ALA A 334 5.48 -12.58 10.51
C ALA A 334 5.42 -11.47 11.58
N TYR A 335 5.22 -10.21 11.19
CA TYR A 335 5.15 -9.09 12.14
C TYR A 335 3.81 -8.96 12.85
N ALA A 336 2.79 -9.70 12.43
CA ALA A 336 1.51 -9.68 13.10
C ALA A 336 1.62 -10.18 14.53
N ASN A 337 0.90 -9.54 15.46
CA ASN A 337 0.93 -9.94 16.87
C ASN A 337 0.34 -11.34 17.05
N GLY A 338 0.95 -12.19 17.89
CA GLY A 338 0.45 -13.56 18.12
C GLY A 338 -0.98 -13.63 18.64
N ASN A 339 -1.45 -12.64 19.41
CA ASN A 339 -2.85 -12.57 19.85
C ASN A 339 -3.81 -12.33 18.69
N SER A 340 -3.41 -11.59 17.65
CA SER A 340 -4.23 -11.41 16.44
C SER A 340 -4.44 -12.75 15.74
N THR A 341 -3.36 -13.53 15.53
CA THR A 341 -3.42 -14.86 14.91
C THR A 341 -4.32 -15.79 15.71
N ARG A 342 -4.18 -15.82 17.05
CA ARG A 342 -5.04 -16.60 17.94
C ARG A 342 -6.50 -16.19 17.85
N TYR A 343 -6.79 -14.89 17.74
CA TYR A 343 -8.17 -14.42 17.56
C TYR A 343 -8.79 -15.01 16.29
N PHE A 344 -8.07 -14.98 15.16
CA PHE A 344 -8.55 -15.55 13.91
C PHE A 344 -8.76 -17.07 14.00
N THR A 345 -7.79 -17.81 14.54
CA THR A 345 -7.86 -19.28 14.60
C THR A 345 -8.82 -19.80 15.67
N ASP A 346 -8.77 -19.21 16.86
CA ASP A 346 -9.39 -19.79 18.06
C ASP A 346 -10.78 -19.21 18.29
N VAL A 347 -11.00 -17.93 17.97
CA VAL A 347 -12.30 -17.25 18.14
C VAL A 347 -13.10 -17.27 16.85
N LEU A 348 -12.53 -16.74 15.75
CA LEU A 348 -13.24 -16.65 14.49
C LEU A 348 -13.21 -17.95 13.68
N LYS A 349 -12.41 -18.96 14.05
CA LYS A 349 -12.30 -20.25 13.34
C LYS A 349 -12.01 -20.07 11.85
N MET A 350 -11.07 -19.18 11.52
CA MET A 350 -10.67 -18.86 10.15
C MET A 350 -9.32 -19.49 9.82
N ASP A 351 -9.12 -19.76 8.53
CA ASP A 351 -7.81 -20.13 8.00
C ASP A 351 -6.88 -18.90 8.04
N VAL A 352 -5.68 -19.06 8.59
CA VAL A 352 -4.66 -18.01 8.62
C VAL A 352 -3.44 -18.46 7.82
N VAL A 353 -3.03 -17.64 6.87
CA VAL A 353 -1.85 -17.87 6.02
C VAL A 353 -0.80 -16.83 6.34
N LYS A 354 0.44 -17.27 6.60
CA LYS A 354 1.59 -16.38 6.70
C LYS A 354 2.23 -16.20 5.33
N ALA A 355 2.38 -14.95 4.90
CA ALA A 355 3.09 -14.58 3.68
C ALA A 355 4.36 -13.78 4.00
N LYS A 356 5.28 -13.70 3.03
CA LYS A 356 6.41 -12.76 3.08
C LYS A 356 5.90 -11.33 3.21
N THR A 357 6.74 -10.47 3.76
CA THR A 357 6.46 -9.03 3.84
C THR A 357 6.27 -8.42 2.45
N GLY A 358 5.38 -7.44 2.34
CA GLY A 358 5.05 -6.72 1.12
C GLY A 358 3.69 -7.12 0.56
N VAL A 359 2.83 -6.13 0.36
CA VAL A 359 1.43 -6.27 -0.06
C VAL A 359 1.21 -7.19 -1.28
N GLN A 360 2.14 -7.26 -2.25
CA GLN A 360 2.02 -8.19 -3.38
C GLN A 360 2.02 -9.66 -2.96
N ASN A 361 2.84 -10.02 -1.98
CA ASN A 361 2.88 -11.38 -1.44
C ASN A 361 1.60 -11.71 -0.69
N LEU A 362 1.09 -10.75 0.09
CA LEU A 362 -0.18 -10.89 0.81
C LEU A 362 -1.34 -11.06 -0.18
N HIS A 363 -1.43 -10.20 -1.20
CA HIS A 363 -2.45 -10.26 -2.23
C HIS A 363 -2.42 -11.59 -3.00
N SER A 364 -1.23 -12.07 -3.37
CA SER A 364 -1.08 -13.38 -4.03
C SER A 364 -1.54 -14.55 -3.16
N ALA A 365 -1.46 -14.45 -1.83
CA ALA A 365 -2.00 -15.46 -0.93
C ALA A 365 -3.51 -15.27 -0.70
N ALA A 366 -3.99 -14.03 -0.60
CA ALA A 366 -5.40 -13.69 -0.36
C ALA A 366 -6.31 -14.12 -1.52
N THR A 367 -5.81 -14.00 -2.75
CA THR A 367 -6.52 -14.41 -3.98
C THR A 367 -6.71 -15.93 -4.11
N LYS A 368 -6.14 -16.74 -3.22
CA LYS A 368 -6.41 -18.18 -3.12
C LYS A 368 -7.72 -18.49 -2.37
N PHE A 369 -8.31 -17.48 -1.74
CA PHE A 369 -9.61 -17.56 -1.08
C PHE A 369 -10.70 -16.91 -1.92
N ASP A 370 -11.95 -17.30 -1.70
CA ASP A 370 -13.11 -16.56 -2.23
C ASP A 370 -13.28 -15.21 -1.51
N VAL A 371 -12.93 -15.15 -0.22
CA VAL A 371 -12.84 -13.91 0.56
C VAL A 371 -11.50 -13.90 1.32
N GLY A 372 -10.56 -13.09 0.86
CA GLY A 372 -9.21 -13.02 1.41
C GLY A 372 -8.95 -11.69 2.08
N ILE A 373 -8.85 -11.67 3.41
CA ILE A 373 -8.55 -10.47 4.20
C ILE A 373 -7.04 -10.39 4.36
N TYR A 374 -6.42 -9.26 4.06
CA TYR A 374 -4.97 -9.13 4.22
C TYR A 374 -4.54 -7.73 4.61
N PHE A 375 -3.80 -7.64 5.70
CA PHE A 375 -3.20 -6.40 6.19
C PHE A 375 -1.79 -6.67 6.69
N GLU A 376 -0.90 -5.72 6.46
CA GLU A 376 0.35 -5.61 7.20
C GLU A 376 0.12 -4.76 8.46
N ALA A 377 0.89 -5.02 9.52
CA ALA A 377 0.80 -4.26 10.78
C ALA A 377 1.11 -2.74 10.62
N ASN A 378 1.62 -2.30 9.48
CA ASN A 378 1.81 -0.87 9.15
C ASN A 378 0.51 -0.19 8.65
N GLY A 379 -0.59 -0.93 8.50
CA GLY A 379 -1.87 -0.40 8.06
C GLY A 379 -2.13 -0.52 6.55
N HIS A 380 -1.20 -1.08 5.76
CA HIS A 380 -1.43 -1.36 4.34
C HIS A 380 -2.18 -2.68 4.19
N GLY A 381 -3.38 -2.66 3.61
CA GLY A 381 -4.15 -3.88 3.38
C GLY A 381 -5.52 -3.60 2.79
N THR A 382 -6.27 -4.66 2.50
CA THR A 382 -7.67 -4.60 2.05
C THR A 382 -8.31 -5.99 2.13
N VAL A 383 -9.54 -6.15 1.64
CA VAL A 383 -10.23 -7.42 1.47
C VAL A 383 -10.41 -7.72 -0.02
N TYR A 384 -9.88 -8.86 -0.46
CA TYR A 384 -10.15 -9.42 -1.77
C TYR A 384 -11.46 -10.23 -1.76
N PHE A 385 -12.26 -10.09 -2.81
CA PHE A 385 -13.42 -10.95 -3.05
C PHE A 385 -13.34 -11.56 -4.45
N SER A 386 -13.54 -12.86 -4.56
CA SER A 386 -13.59 -13.54 -5.86
C SER A 386 -14.81 -13.08 -6.65
N GLN A 387 -14.69 -13.12 -7.98
CA GLN A 387 -15.81 -12.81 -8.87
C GLN A 387 -17.02 -13.73 -8.58
N ARG A 388 -16.76 -14.99 -8.22
CA ARG A 388 -17.79 -15.96 -7.85
C ARG A 388 -18.56 -15.50 -6.61
N PHE A 389 -17.86 -15.04 -5.57
CA PHE A 389 -18.49 -14.54 -4.36
C PHE A 389 -19.30 -13.26 -4.63
N LYS A 390 -18.71 -12.28 -5.34
CA LYS A 390 -19.39 -11.02 -5.68
C LYS A 390 -20.66 -11.25 -6.51
N SER A 391 -20.58 -12.06 -7.57
CA SER A 391 -21.74 -12.38 -8.41
C SER A 391 -22.84 -13.07 -7.62
N TYR A 392 -22.49 -14.04 -6.77
CA TYR A 392 -23.48 -14.74 -5.94
C TYR A 392 -24.15 -13.81 -4.92
N LEU A 393 -23.38 -12.91 -4.30
CA LEU A 393 -23.91 -11.94 -3.35
C LEU A 393 -24.89 -10.95 -4.02
N CYS A 394 -24.60 -10.51 -5.24
CA CYS A 394 -25.52 -9.70 -6.04
C CYS A 394 -26.84 -10.44 -6.32
N GLU A 395 -26.76 -11.69 -6.80
CA GLU A 395 -27.95 -12.52 -7.06
C GLU A 395 -28.78 -12.71 -5.78
N LEU A 396 -28.11 -12.97 -4.66
CA LEU A 396 -28.77 -13.18 -3.38
C LEU A 396 -29.49 -11.91 -2.88
N ARG A 397 -28.88 -10.74 -3.07
CA ARG A 397 -29.49 -9.45 -2.75
C ARG A 397 -30.71 -9.18 -3.61
N ASP A 398 -30.67 -9.54 -4.89
CA ASP A 398 -31.81 -9.35 -5.80
C ASP A 398 -32.99 -10.28 -5.44
N VAL A 399 -32.71 -11.48 -4.95
CA VAL A 399 -33.74 -12.43 -4.47
C VAL A 399 -34.28 -12.04 -3.09
N SER A 400 -33.45 -11.47 -2.21
CA SER A 400 -33.80 -11.10 -0.83
C SER A 400 -33.45 -9.64 -0.52
N PRO A 401 -34.09 -8.66 -1.19
CA PRO A 401 -33.69 -7.24 -1.12
C PRO A 401 -33.98 -6.56 0.22
N HIS A 402 -34.75 -7.20 1.10
CA HIS A 402 -35.11 -6.70 2.42
C HIS A 402 -34.31 -7.36 3.56
N ASP A 403 -33.31 -8.18 3.22
CA ASP A 403 -32.43 -8.77 4.22
C ASP A 403 -31.27 -7.82 4.51
N ASP A 404 -31.31 -7.18 5.69
CA ASP A 404 -30.28 -6.22 6.09
C ASP A 404 -28.89 -6.85 6.19
N CYS A 405 -28.79 -8.15 6.49
CA CYS A 405 -27.50 -8.84 6.60
C CYS A 405 -26.85 -8.98 5.22
N ILE A 406 -27.63 -9.42 4.23
CA ILE A 406 -27.18 -9.47 2.83
C ILE A 406 -26.83 -8.06 2.32
N GLY A 407 -27.67 -7.07 2.63
CA GLY A 407 -27.44 -5.68 2.24
C GLY A 407 -26.14 -5.10 2.83
N ARG A 408 -25.89 -5.28 4.13
CA ARG A 408 -24.64 -4.81 4.78
C ARG A 408 -23.42 -5.49 4.19
N LEU A 409 -23.48 -6.81 3.97
CA LEU A 409 -22.37 -7.56 3.35
C LEU A 409 -22.10 -7.06 1.93
N TYR A 410 -23.15 -6.83 1.13
CA TYR A 410 -23.03 -6.25 -0.21
C TYR A 410 -22.36 -4.87 -0.17
N TYR A 411 -22.88 -3.93 0.63
CA TYR A 411 -22.31 -2.59 0.71
C TYR A 411 -20.87 -2.59 1.23
N PHE A 412 -20.51 -3.50 2.13
CA PHE A 412 -19.11 -3.66 2.53
C PHE A 412 -18.20 -4.00 1.33
N THR A 413 -18.63 -4.89 0.44
CA THR A 413 -17.86 -5.20 -0.79
C THR A 413 -17.73 -4.02 -1.77
N GLU A 414 -18.64 -3.04 -1.68
CA GLU A 414 -18.62 -1.82 -2.50
C GLU A 414 -17.79 -0.70 -1.87
N ILE A 415 -17.75 -0.62 -0.53
CA ILE A 415 -16.90 0.31 0.23
C ILE A 415 -15.44 -0.10 0.12
N ILE A 416 -15.11 -1.38 0.20
CA ILE A 416 -13.73 -1.86 0.14
C ILE A 416 -13.17 -1.69 -1.28
N ASN A 417 -11.92 -1.23 -1.36
CA ASN A 417 -11.13 -1.24 -2.58
C ASN A 417 -10.39 -2.59 -2.70
N ASP A 418 -10.93 -3.53 -3.46
CA ASP A 418 -10.40 -4.90 -3.54
C ASP A 418 -9.17 -5.08 -4.44
N VAL A 419 -8.63 -3.98 -4.97
CA VAL A 419 -7.48 -3.97 -5.89
C VAL A 419 -6.17 -3.61 -5.17
N VAL A 420 -6.19 -2.59 -4.33
CA VAL A 420 -5.04 -2.07 -3.59
C VAL A 420 -5.48 -1.57 -2.23
N GLY A 421 -4.58 -1.56 -1.25
CA GLY A 421 -4.88 -0.95 0.04
C GLY A 421 -5.25 0.52 -0.11
N ASP A 422 -6.34 0.92 0.55
CA ASP A 422 -6.96 2.23 0.39
C ASP A 422 -7.39 2.75 1.75
N ALA A 423 -6.59 3.66 2.30
CA ALA A 423 -6.79 4.15 3.65
C ALA A 423 -8.15 4.84 3.83
N ILE A 424 -8.68 5.46 2.77
CA ILE A 424 -9.98 6.14 2.81
C ILE A 424 -11.11 5.11 2.81
N ALA A 425 -11.03 4.11 1.94
CA ALA A 425 -11.99 3.01 1.89
C ALA A 425 -12.02 2.23 3.22
N ASP A 426 -10.83 1.89 3.74
CA ASP A 426 -10.68 1.18 5.01
C ASP A 426 -11.20 2.02 6.18
N PHE A 427 -10.96 3.34 6.16
CA PHE A 427 -11.47 4.25 7.19
C PHE A 427 -12.99 4.27 7.21
N LEU A 428 -13.63 4.40 6.04
CA LEU A 428 -15.08 4.36 5.91
C LEU A 428 -15.64 3.00 6.37
N ALA A 429 -14.99 1.90 5.98
CA ALA A 429 -15.38 0.55 6.38
C ALA A 429 -15.27 0.34 7.91
N VAL A 430 -14.19 0.81 8.54
CA VAL A 430 -14.04 0.78 10.00
C VAL A 430 -15.17 1.57 10.66
N GLU A 431 -15.41 2.82 10.25
CA GLU A 431 -16.41 3.66 10.90
C GLU A 431 -17.84 3.12 10.77
N VAL A 432 -18.22 2.56 9.61
CA VAL A 432 -19.56 1.95 9.48
C VAL A 432 -19.71 0.65 10.28
N ILE A 433 -18.63 -0.14 10.44
CA ILE A 433 -18.65 -1.35 11.27
C ILE A 433 -18.71 -0.99 12.76
N LEU A 434 -17.92 -0.01 13.21
CA LEU A 434 -17.98 0.48 14.59
C LEU A 434 -19.37 1.05 14.89
N LYS A 435 -20.00 1.75 13.94
CA LYS A 435 -21.38 2.21 14.05
C LYS A 435 -22.37 1.05 14.15
N LEU A 436 -22.21 -0.01 13.35
CA LEU A 436 -23.07 -1.20 13.37
C LEU A 436 -23.02 -1.90 14.73
N TYR A 437 -21.83 -2.12 15.26
CA TYR A 437 -21.64 -2.75 16.58
C TYR A 437 -21.86 -1.80 17.74
N ASN A 438 -21.94 -0.50 17.47
CA ASN A 438 -22.03 0.57 18.45
C ASN A 438 -20.83 0.58 19.41
N TRP A 439 -19.64 0.30 18.88
CA TRP A 439 -18.39 0.20 19.64
C TRP A 439 -17.62 1.52 19.64
N ASN A 440 -17.09 1.88 20.79
CA ASN A 440 -15.99 2.84 20.91
C ASN A 440 -14.62 2.15 20.66
N VAL A 441 -13.52 2.91 20.72
CA VAL A 441 -12.16 2.37 20.45
C VAL A 441 -11.68 1.33 21.46
N LEU A 442 -12.03 1.49 22.74
CA LEU A 442 -11.68 0.52 23.78
C LEU A 442 -12.47 -0.77 23.58
N GLU A 443 -13.76 -0.66 23.22
CA GLU A 443 -14.60 -1.79 22.89
C GLU A 443 -14.14 -2.50 21.62
N TRP A 444 -13.66 -1.78 20.61
CA TRP A 444 -13.06 -2.41 19.44
C TRP A 444 -11.85 -3.28 19.84
N GLU A 445 -10.90 -2.73 20.59
CA GLU A 445 -9.73 -3.47 21.06
C GLU A 445 -10.15 -4.68 21.91
N THR A 446 -10.94 -4.46 22.95
CA THR A 446 -11.28 -5.50 23.94
C THR A 446 -12.24 -6.57 23.43
N HIS A 447 -13.13 -6.27 22.47
CA HIS A 447 -14.02 -7.27 21.86
C HIS A 447 -13.40 -8.01 20.67
N THR A 448 -12.23 -7.57 20.19
CA THR A 448 -11.42 -8.32 19.24
C THR A 448 -10.30 -9.04 19.98
N TYR A 449 -9.16 -8.39 20.13
CA TYR A 449 -8.04 -8.88 20.92
C TYR A 449 -7.17 -7.71 21.41
N VAL A 450 -6.43 -7.95 22.49
CA VAL A 450 -5.39 -7.04 22.97
C VAL A 450 -4.04 -7.58 22.53
N ASN A 451 -3.15 -6.73 22.02
CA ASN A 451 -1.80 -7.15 21.65
C ASN A 451 -1.06 -7.81 22.83
N ALA A 452 -0.33 -8.89 22.55
CA ALA A 452 0.72 -9.33 23.47
C ALA A 452 1.83 -8.27 23.49
N PRO A 453 2.44 -7.97 24.66
CA PRO A 453 3.64 -7.16 24.74
C PRO A 453 4.69 -7.57 23.71
N SER A 454 5.17 -6.61 22.91
CA SER A 454 6.12 -6.88 21.84
C SER A 454 7.13 -5.76 21.61
N VAL A 455 8.30 -6.14 21.10
CA VAL A 455 9.43 -5.25 20.83
C VAL A 455 9.99 -5.55 19.44
N GLN A 456 10.28 -4.49 18.69
CA GLN A 456 10.95 -4.57 17.40
C GLN A 456 12.23 -3.73 17.41
N LEU A 457 13.37 -4.38 17.23
CA LEU A 457 14.68 -3.74 17.18
C LEU A 457 15.23 -3.66 15.75
N LYS A 458 15.96 -2.58 15.47
CA LYS A 458 16.77 -2.41 14.27
C LYS A 458 18.24 -2.56 14.66
N VAL A 459 18.88 -3.64 14.21
CA VAL A 459 20.24 -4.00 14.60
C VAL A 459 21.19 -3.76 13.43
N PRO A 460 22.08 -2.75 13.48
CA PRO A 460 23.05 -2.50 12.42
C PRO A 460 24.02 -3.67 12.26
N VAL A 461 24.29 -4.05 11.01
CA VAL A 461 25.28 -5.08 10.66
C VAL A 461 26.18 -4.59 9.53
N SER A 462 27.41 -5.11 9.47
CA SER A 462 28.37 -4.75 8.41
C SER A 462 27.89 -5.21 7.03
N ASP A 463 27.35 -6.43 6.94
CA ASP A 463 26.82 -7.01 5.72
C ASP A 463 25.58 -7.87 6.02
N ARG A 464 24.41 -7.38 5.59
CA ARG A 464 23.14 -8.09 5.77
C ARG A 464 23.01 -9.33 4.89
N SER A 465 23.78 -9.42 3.79
CA SER A 465 23.66 -10.51 2.80
C SER A 465 24.13 -11.86 3.34
N LEU A 466 24.89 -11.84 4.44
CA LEU A 466 25.30 -13.02 5.21
C LEU A 466 24.12 -13.73 5.89
N TYR A 467 22.99 -13.04 6.03
CA TYR A 467 21.79 -13.54 6.67
C TYR A 467 20.76 -13.89 5.60
N GLN A 468 20.29 -15.13 5.60
CA GLN A 468 19.30 -15.60 4.63
C GLN A 468 18.20 -16.32 5.37
N CYS A 469 16.95 -15.92 5.11
CA CYS A 469 15.77 -16.59 5.66
C CYS A 469 15.23 -17.64 4.69
N GLN A 470 14.48 -18.61 5.22
CA GLN A 470 13.64 -19.48 4.41
C GLN A 470 12.62 -18.70 3.57
N GLU A 471 12.24 -19.26 2.42
CA GLU A 471 11.40 -18.56 1.44
C GLU A 471 9.89 -18.57 1.73
N ASN A 472 9.40 -19.09 2.84
CA ASN A 472 7.96 -19.09 3.13
C ASN A 472 7.49 -17.79 3.84
N ASP A 473 7.95 -17.54 5.06
CA ASP A 473 7.44 -16.50 5.96
C ASP A 473 8.54 -15.63 6.58
N GLU A 474 9.80 -15.84 6.19
CA GLU A 474 10.98 -15.08 6.65
C GLU A 474 11.27 -15.19 8.17
N THR A 475 10.71 -16.19 8.88
CA THR A 475 10.89 -16.33 10.34
C THR A 475 12.07 -17.21 10.77
N ILE A 476 12.61 -18.03 9.86
CA ILE A 476 13.71 -18.96 10.14
C ILE A 476 14.92 -18.58 9.29
N LEU A 477 16.07 -18.35 9.93
CA LEU A 477 17.36 -18.15 9.30
C LEU A 477 17.96 -19.48 8.84
N VAL A 478 18.34 -19.54 7.58
CA VAL A 478 19.10 -20.64 6.96
C VAL A 478 20.61 -20.34 7.00
N ALA A 479 20.98 -19.05 6.97
CA ALA A 479 22.35 -18.59 7.12
C ALA A 479 22.44 -17.39 8.08
N PRO A 480 23.52 -17.24 8.86
CA PRO A 480 24.64 -18.18 8.99
C PRO A 480 24.25 -19.48 9.73
N GLU A 481 24.90 -20.59 9.39
CA GLU A 481 24.64 -21.90 10.00
C GLU A 481 24.86 -21.85 11.52
N GLY A 482 23.97 -22.49 12.27
CA GLY A 482 24.03 -22.54 13.74
C GLY A 482 23.50 -21.30 14.46
N LEU A 483 23.14 -20.21 13.78
CA LEU A 483 22.48 -19.07 14.43
C LEU A 483 21.02 -19.39 14.79
N GLN A 484 20.24 -19.96 13.86
CA GLN A 484 18.83 -20.25 14.12
C GLN A 484 18.58 -21.18 15.32
N PRO A 485 19.33 -22.28 15.52
CA PRO A 485 19.19 -23.09 16.74
C PRO A 485 19.40 -22.29 18.02
N LYS A 486 20.40 -21.39 18.05
CA LYS A 486 20.64 -20.52 19.22
C LYS A 486 19.47 -19.58 19.48
N LEU A 487 18.85 -19.04 18.43
CA LEU A 487 17.67 -18.19 18.56
C LEU A 487 16.49 -18.98 19.11
N SER A 488 16.27 -20.20 18.62
CA SER A 488 15.22 -21.11 19.11
C SER A 488 15.44 -21.46 20.59
N ASP A 489 16.65 -21.82 20.99
CA ASP A 489 16.99 -22.11 22.39
C ASP A 489 16.71 -20.91 23.31
N ILE A 490 16.89 -19.67 22.83
CA ILE A 490 16.58 -18.46 23.59
C ILE A 490 15.06 -18.27 23.73
N ILE A 491 14.31 -18.45 22.65
CA ILE A 491 12.84 -18.28 22.64
C ILE A 491 12.17 -19.30 23.55
N ASP A 492 12.63 -20.56 23.53
CA ASP A 492 12.07 -21.66 24.33
C ASP A 492 12.20 -21.44 25.85
N LEU A 493 13.04 -20.51 26.30
CA LEU A 493 13.15 -20.11 27.71
C LEU A 493 11.96 -19.28 28.20
N TYR A 494 11.16 -18.71 27.30
CA TYR A 494 10.04 -17.83 27.62
C TYR A 494 8.73 -18.48 27.19
N ALA A 495 7.87 -18.79 28.17
CA ALA A 495 6.55 -19.35 27.90
C ALA A 495 5.68 -18.38 27.10
N ASN A 496 4.84 -18.92 26.20
CA ASN A 496 3.92 -18.16 25.35
C ASN A 496 4.58 -17.02 24.55
N SER A 497 5.88 -17.14 24.29
CA SER A 497 6.67 -16.15 23.56
C SER A 497 6.79 -16.52 22.08
N ARG A 498 7.18 -15.52 21.29
CA ARG A 498 7.60 -15.72 19.90
C ARG A 498 8.62 -14.68 19.55
N GLY A 499 9.64 -15.06 18.79
CA GLY A 499 10.60 -14.11 18.24
C GLY A 499 11.20 -14.61 16.94
N PHE A 500 11.77 -13.69 16.16
CA PHE A 500 12.52 -14.01 14.96
C PHE A 500 13.50 -12.90 14.60
N VAL A 501 14.49 -13.25 13.77
CA VAL A 501 15.49 -12.32 13.23
C VAL A 501 15.51 -12.46 11.72
N ARG A 502 15.53 -11.33 11.01
CA ARG A 502 15.65 -11.33 9.53
C ARG A 502 16.44 -10.13 9.01
N PRO A 503 17.08 -10.24 7.83
CA PRO A 503 17.66 -9.08 7.17
C PRO A 503 16.58 -8.12 6.67
N SER A 504 16.85 -6.82 6.76
CA SER A 504 16.06 -5.80 6.08
C SER A 504 16.28 -5.88 4.56
N GLY A 505 15.24 -5.60 3.76
CA GLY A 505 15.36 -5.57 2.30
C GLY A 505 16.04 -4.31 1.77
N THR A 506 16.04 -3.23 2.54
CA THR A 506 16.40 -1.87 2.09
C THR A 506 17.54 -1.23 2.87
N GLU A 507 17.91 -1.77 4.02
CA GLU A 507 18.89 -1.19 4.96
C GLU A 507 19.88 -2.29 5.37
N ASN A 508 21.16 -1.95 5.62
CA ASN A 508 22.15 -2.88 6.19
C ASN A 508 21.93 -3.07 7.70
N ILE A 509 20.77 -3.64 8.03
CA ILE A 509 20.34 -3.95 9.39
C ILE A 509 19.66 -5.32 9.41
N LEU A 510 19.64 -5.95 10.58
CA LEU A 510 18.71 -7.00 10.94
C LEU A 510 17.52 -6.40 11.67
N ARG A 511 16.35 -7.01 11.49
CA ARG A 511 15.14 -6.74 12.26
C ARG A 511 14.96 -7.89 13.24
N VAL A 512 14.91 -7.55 14.52
CA VAL A 512 14.60 -8.50 15.60
C VAL A 512 13.18 -8.20 16.06
N TYR A 513 12.35 -9.22 16.13
CA TYR A 513 11.01 -9.13 16.70
C TYR A 513 10.92 -10.10 17.87
N ALA A 514 10.30 -9.67 18.97
CA ALA A 514 9.99 -10.49 20.12
C ALA A 514 8.62 -10.10 20.70
N GLU A 515 7.83 -11.08 21.11
CA GLU A 515 6.62 -10.91 21.91
C GLU A 515 6.60 -11.91 23.06
N ALA A 516 6.06 -11.49 24.21
CA ALA A 516 6.01 -12.29 25.43
C ALA A 516 4.78 -11.88 26.28
N GLU A 517 4.64 -12.47 27.47
CA GLU A 517 3.51 -12.21 28.37
C GLU A 517 3.53 -10.81 29.02
N THR A 518 4.72 -10.22 29.21
CA THR A 518 4.91 -8.89 29.83
C THR A 518 5.87 -8.03 29.01
N ASP A 519 5.78 -6.71 29.19
CA ASP A 519 6.68 -5.75 28.54
C ASP A 519 8.15 -6.01 28.91
N GLU A 520 8.42 -6.36 30.17
CA GLU A 520 9.77 -6.67 30.65
C GLU A 520 10.35 -7.92 29.98
N LEU A 521 9.56 -8.99 29.86
CA LEU A 521 10.00 -10.24 29.23
C LEU A 521 10.18 -10.07 27.72
N ALA A 522 9.32 -9.30 27.07
CA ALA A 522 9.45 -9.01 25.63
C ALA A 522 10.73 -8.22 25.34
N ALA A 523 11.05 -7.22 26.18
CA ALA A 523 12.28 -6.45 26.08
C ALA A 523 13.53 -7.31 26.34
N GLU A 524 13.49 -8.15 27.39
CA GLU A 524 14.59 -9.06 27.70
C GLU A 524 14.84 -10.06 26.56
N LEU A 525 13.77 -10.69 26.03
CA LEU A 525 13.86 -11.61 24.91
C LEU A 525 14.45 -10.91 23.67
N ALA A 526 13.97 -9.71 23.32
CA ALA A 526 14.49 -8.95 22.19
C ALA A 526 16.00 -8.66 22.31
N GLN A 527 16.45 -8.25 23.49
CA GLN A 527 17.87 -7.99 23.76
C GLN A 527 18.73 -9.25 23.63
N ARG A 528 18.25 -10.40 24.12
CA ARG A 528 18.99 -11.66 24.01
C ARG A 528 19.08 -12.15 22.56
N LEU A 529 18.01 -11.98 21.78
CA LEU A 529 18.01 -12.29 20.35
C LEU A 529 18.96 -11.36 19.57
N GLU A 530 18.97 -10.06 19.89
CA GLU A 530 19.92 -9.10 19.33
C GLU A 530 21.38 -9.51 19.62
N GLN A 531 21.70 -9.80 20.88
CA GLN A 531 23.05 -10.21 21.27
C GLN A 531 23.50 -11.47 20.53
N ALA A 532 22.62 -12.46 20.39
CA ALA A 532 22.91 -13.68 19.66
C ALA A 532 23.15 -13.42 18.16
N ALA A 533 22.41 -12.47 17.56
CA ALA A 533 22.56 -12.11 16.16
C ALA A 533 23.88 -11.35 15.88
N ILE A 534 24.34 -10.49 16.80
CA ILE A 534 25.58 -9.70 16.64
C ILE A 534 26.84 -10.52 16.99
N ALA A 535 26.72 -11.58 17.78
CA ALA A 535 27.87 -12.39 18.22
C ALA A 535 28.43 -13.35 17.13
N GLN A 536 27.93 -13.25 15.89
CA GLN A 536 28.47 -13.91 14.68
C GLN A 536 29.37 -12.94 13.91
#